data_AF-A0A9P6KZ82-F1
#
_entry.id   AF-A0A9P6KZ82-F1
#
_cell.length_a   1.000
_cell.length_b   1.000
_cell.length_c   1.000
_cell.angle_alpha   90.00
_cell.angle_beta   90.00
_cell.angle_gamma   90.00
#
_symmetry.space_group_name_H-M   'P 1'
#
loop_
_entity.id
_entity.type
_entity.pdbx_description
1 polymer ?
#
loop_
_entity_poly.entity_id
_entity_poly.type
_entity_poly.pdbx_seq_one_letter_code
_entity_poly.pdbx_strand_id
1 'polypeptide(L)'
;MKAFKKTWLISNALFVLNYSLYLSLFIVRLPIPNLPSIFNIIFLLLSYSTSLLKMINKISTIPAQPNFYCILVFLTFPSPILLLPFYFLSLYHLISFVLSHKVEFEHSGIYRLCVVLSSWHVALGRMALVCKIVGVPLSLILFVFGSGSIGTFLTYIWMVRQEYQNIPAMRSVFGEVRCRMDEAVGMLPENVQYFYLKTKELIMHYQQVMK
;
A
#
# COMPACT_ATOMS: atom_id res chain seq x y z
N MET A 1 -14.17 5.92 22.00
CA MET A 1 -12.97 5.18 21.52
C MET A 1 -13.26 3.77 20.99
N LYS A 2 -14.15 2.97 21.60
CA LYS A 2 -14.52 1.62 21.12
C LYS A 2 -15.13 1.61 19.69
N ALA A 3 -15.99 2.58 19.37
CA ALA A 3 -16.61 2.68 18.05
C ALA A 3 -15.58 2.88 16.92
N PHE A 4 -14.62 3.80 17.07
CA PHE A 4 -13.57 4.03 16.06
C PHE A 4 -12.73 2.79 15.77
N LYS A 5 -12.33 2.05 16.81
CA LYS A 5 -11.61 0.78 16.64
C LYS A 5 -12.46 -0.25 15.89
N LYS A 6 -13.75 -0.35 16.22
CA LYS A 6 -14.69 -1.25 15.53
C LYS A 6 -14.89 -0.88 14.07
N THR A 7 -15.09 0.40 13.75
CA THR A 7 -15.23 0.88 12.36
C THR A 7 -13.96 0.63 11.56
N TRP A 8 -12.79 0.93 12.14
CA TRP A 8 -11.50 0.64 11.52
C TRP A 8 -11.33 -0.86 11.24
N LEU A 9 -11.65 -1.72 12.21
CA LEU A 9 -11.53 -3.17 12.06
C LEU A 9 -12.47 -3.70 10.97
N ILE A 10 -13.75 -3.33 11.03
CA ILE A 10 -14.78 -3.78 10.08
C ILE A 10 -14.45 -3.30 8.67
N SER A 11 -14.03 -2.04 8.50
CA SER A 11 -13.66 -1.52 7.18
C SER A 11 -12.45 -2.23 6.59
N ASN A 12 -11.40 -2.51 7.36
CA ASN A 12 -10.27 -3.32 6.87
C ASN A 12 -10.70 -4.75 6.54
N ALA A 13 -11.54 -5.38 7.37
CA ALA A 13 -12.01 -6.74 7.13
C ALA A 13 -12.88 -6.83 5.87
N LEU A 14 -13.81 -5.90 5.67
CA LEU A 14 -14.65 -5.82 4.47
C LEU A 14 -13.83 -5.54 3.22
N PHE A 15 -12.83 -4.66 3.30
CA PHE A 15 -11.90 -4.42 2.20
C PHE A 15 -11.10 -5.68 1.86
N VAL A 16 -10.51 -6.36 2.85
CA VAL A 16 -9.76 -7.60 2.62
C VAL A 16 -10.64 -8.67 2.01
N LEU A 17 -11.86 -8.86 2.51
CA LEU A 17 -12.80 -9.85 1.97
C LEU A 17 -13.16 -9.53 0.52
N ASN A 18 -13.54 -8.28 0.25
CA ASN A 18 -13.96 -7.87 -1.08
C ASN A 18 -12.81 -7.88 -2.10
N TYR A 19 -11.62 -7.45 -1.69
CA TYR A 19 -10.43 -7.48 -2.54
C TYR A 19 -9.93 -8.92 -2.76
N SER A 20 -10.05 -9.81 -1.77
CA SER A 20 -9.75 -11.24 -1.94
C SER A 20 -10.70 -11.89 -2.94
N LEU A 21 -11.99 -11.52 -2.93
CA LEU A 21 -12.96 -11.96 -3.93
C LEU A 21 -12.59 -11.46 -5.33
N TYR A 22 -12.18 -10.19 -5.46
CA TYR A 22 -11.67 -9.66 -6.73
C TYR A 22 -10.46 -10.46 -7.24
N LEU A 23 -9.49 -10.77 -6.38
CA LEU A 23 -8.32 -11.58 -6.75
C LEU A 23 -8.70 -13.02 -7.11
N SER A 24 -9.61 -13.66 -6.37
CA SER A 24 -10.02 -15.04 -6.64
C SER A 24 -10.82 -15.15 -7.94
N LEU A 25 -11.65 -14.15 -8.26
CA LEU A 25 -12.35 -14.07 -9.55
C LEU A 25 -11.38 -13.88 -10.71
N PHE A 26 -10.34 -13.06 -10.53
CA PHE A 26 -9.31 -12.85 -11.54
C PHE A 26 -8.51 -14.14 -11.83
N ILE A 27 -8.19 -14.93 -10.79
CA ILE A 27 -7.37 -16.15 -10.91
C ILE A 27 -8.20 -17.37 -11.32
N VAL A 28 -9.35 -17.60 -10.67
CA VAL A 28 -10.13 -18.85 -10.75
C VAL A 28 -11.37 -18.71 -11.64
N ARG A 29 -11.74 -17.49 -12.05
CA ARG A 29 -12.94 -17.20 -12.88
C ARG A 29 -14.23 -17.79 -12.30
N LEU A 30 -14.44 -17.64 -11.00
CA LEU A 30 -15.68 -18.09 -10.35
C LEU A 30 -16.90 -17.33 -10.93
N PRO A 31 -18.06 -17.97 -11.12
CA PRO A 31 -19.27 -17.34 -11.65
C PRO A 31 -20.03 -16.56 -10.57
N ILE A 32 -19.33 -15.73 -9.79
CA ILE A 32 -19.91 -14.90 -8.73
C ILE A 32 -19.79 -13.43 -9.19
N PRO A 33 -20.88 -12.63 -9.11
CA PRO A 33 -20.81 -11.22 -9.45
C PRO A 33 -19.83 -10.51 -8.52
N ASN A 34 -18.87 -9.78 -9.10
CA ASN A 34 -17.95 -8.98 -8.31
C ASN A 34 -18.67 -7.74 -7.77
N LEU A 35 -18.45 -7.44 -6.50
CA LEU A 35 -18.86 -6.15 -5.94
C LEU A 35 -18.08 -5.02 -6.66
N PRO A 36 -18.75 -3.89 -6.95
CA PRO A 36 -18.09 -2.74 -7.57
C PRO A 36 -16.83 -2.31 -6.82
N SER A 37 -15.77 -1.98 -7.56
CA SER A 37 -14.47 -1.56 -6.99
C SER A 37 -14.56 -0.33 -6.09
N ILE A 38 -15.60 0.49 -6.25
CA ILE A 38 -15.88 1.65 -5.40
C ILE A 38 -16.03 1.29 -3.93
N PHE A 39 -16.55 0.09 -3.61
CA PHE A 39 -16.66 -0.36 -2.22
C PHE A 39 -15.30 -0.53 -1.55
N ASN A 40 -14.28 -1.00 -2.29
CA ASN A 40 -12.91 -1.07 -1.76
C ASN A 40 -12.39 0.31 -1.37
N ILE A 41 -12.65 1.31 -2.23
CA ILE A 41 -12.25 2.69 -2.00
C ILE A 41 -12.99 3.26 -0.79
N ILE A 42 -14.29 3.02 -0.65
CA ILE A 42 -15.08 3.48 0.50
C ILE A 42 -14.56 2.85 1.80
N PHE A 43 -14.30 1.55 1.82
CA PHE A 43 -13.76 0.88 3.01
C PHE A 43 -12.37 1.41 3.39
N LEU A 44 -11.50 1.65 2.41
CA LEU A 44 -10.20 2.25 2.64
C LEU A 44 -10.31 3.70 3.14
N LEU A 45 -11.19 4.51 2.55
CA LEU A 45 -11.46 5.87 3.03
C LEU A 45 -11.92 5.88 4.49
N LEU A 46 -12.83 4.97 4.87
CA LEU A 46 -13.27 4.84 6.26
C LEU A 46 -12.14 4.42 7.20
N SER A 47 -11.34 3.42 6.81
CA SER A 47 -10.20 2.94 7.60
C SER A 47 -9.14 4.03 7.84
N TYR A 48 -8.76 4.76 6.80
CA TYR A 48 -7.73 5.79 6.90
C TYR A 48 -8.25 7.07 7.55
N SER A 49 -9.50 7.47 7.27
CA SER A 49 -10.12 8.62 7.93
C SER A 49 -10.29 8.38 9.44
N THR A 50 -10.74 7.19 9.85
CA THR A 50 -10.86 6.86 11.29
C THR A 50 -9.51 6.89 12.01
N SER A 51 -8.42 6.59 11.31
CA SER A 51 -7.06 6.71 11.85
C SER A 51 -6.65 8.17 12.05
N LEU A 52 -7.01 9.07 11.12
CA LEU A 52 -6.72 10.50 11.22
C LEU A 52 -7.63 11.25 12.20
N LEU A 53 -8.85 10.77 12.46
CA LEU A 53 -9.77 11.40 13.43
C LEU A 53 -9.16 11.50 14.84
N LYS A 54 -8.21 10.63 15.19
CA LYS A 54 -7.47 10.73 16.46
C LYS A 54 -6.63 12.01 16.58
N MET A 55 -6.31 12.64 15.44
CA MET A 55 -5.49 13.84 15.33
C MET A 55 -6.32 15.09 15.04
N ILE A 56 -7.66 15.02 15.15
CA ILE A 56 -8.55 16.14 14.84
C ILE A 56 -8.29 17.36 15.73
N ASN A 57 -7.80 17.17 16.95
CA ASN A 57 -7.44 18.26 17.86
C ASN A 57 -6.14 18.99 17.43
N LYS A 58 -5.39 18.45 16.45
CA LYS A 58 -4.15 19.01 15.92
C LYS A 58 -4.19 19.01 14.39
N ILE A 59 -5.17 19.71 13.81
CA ILE A 59 -5.43 19.73 12.36
C ILE A 59 -4.18 20.07 11.53
N SER A 60 -3.35 21.00 12.01
CA SER A 60 -2.09 21.38 11.35
C SER A 60 -1.10 20.22 11.15
N THR A 61 -1.24 19.14 11.92
CA THR A 61 -0.38 17.95 11.80
C THR A 61 -0.91 16.90 10.83
N ILE A 62 -2.16 17.02 10.37
CA ILE A 62 -2.79 16.07 9.44
C ILE A 62 -2.02 15.98 8.10
N PRO A 63 -1.62 17.08 7.45
CA PRO A 63 -0.87 17.01 6.20
C PRO A 63 0.51 16.37 6.34
N ALA A 64 1.07 16.26 7.55
CA ALA A 64 2.32 15.55 7.78
C ALA A 64 2.15 14.03 7.89
N GLN A 65 0.91 13.53 7.99
CA GLN A 65 0.64 12.10 8.15
C GLN A 65 0.59 11.38 6.79
N PRO A 66 1.29 10.24 6.62
CA PRO A 66 1.19 9.43 5.40
C PRO A 66 -0.27 9.04 5.04
N ASN A 67 -1.09 8.76 6.05
CA ASN A 67 -2.49 8.39 5.87
C ASN A 67 -3.32 9.46 5.15
N PHE A 68 -2.96 10.75 5.29
CA PHE A 68 -3.62 11.83 4.55
C PHE A 68 -3.42 11.68 3.04
N TYR A 69 -2.19 11.36 2.62
CA TYR A 69 -1.88 11.14 1.21
C TYR A 69 -2.51 9.87 0.66
N CYS A 70 -2.67 8.82 1.47
CA CYS A 70 -3.45 7.63 1.06
C CYS A 70 -4.91 8.00 0.76
N ILE A 71 -5.53 8.87 1.58
CA ILE A 71 -6.89 9.37 1.33
C ILE A 71 -6.94 10.15 0.01
N LEU A 72 -5.96 11.02 -0.25
CA LEU A 72 -5.90 11.75 -1.52
C LEU A 72 -5.85 10.80 -2.71
N VAL A 73 -5.05 9.73 -2.64
CA VAL A 73 -5.01 8.68 -3.68
C VAL A 73 -6.38 8.01 -3.84
N PHE A 74 -7.10 7.70 -2.76
CA PHE A 74 -8.41 7.07 -2.87
C PHE A 74 -9.46 7.98 -3.52
N LEU A 75 -9.37 9.29 -3.28
CA LEU A 75 -10.27 10.29 -3.88
C LEU A 75 -10.08 10.44 -5.39
N THR A 76 -8.96 9.98 -5.96
CA THR A 76 -8.76 9.96 -7.42
C THR A 76 -9.35 8.74 -8.11
N PHE A 77 -10.04 7.85 -7.36
CA PHE A 77 -10.60 6.60 -7.84
C PHE A 77 -9.59 5.74 -8.60
N PRO A 78 -8.51 5.28 -7.92
CA PRO A 78 -7.42 4.58 -8.57
C PRO A 78 -7.90 3.21 -9.09
N SER A 79 -7.25 2.72 -10.14
CA SER A 79 -7.49 1.37 -10.65
C SER A 79 -7.32 0.31 -9.54
N PRO A 80 -8.14 -0.76 -9.50
CA PRO A 80 -8.07 -1.79 -8.45
C PRO A 80 -6.69 -2.40 -8.26
N ILE A 81 -5.87 -2.47 -9.31
CA ILE A 81 -4.50 -3.01 -9.20
C ILE A 81 -3.61 -2.14 -8.29
N LEU A 82 -3.82 -0.82 -8.25
CA LEU A 82 -3.10 0.10 -7.38
C LEU A 82 -3.53 -0.02 -5.90
N LEU A 83 -4.59 -0.77 -5.61
CA LEU A 83 -5.06 -1.05 -4.25
C LEU A 83 -4.34 -2.24 -3.59
N LEU A 84 -3.57 -3.03 -4.35
CA LEU A 84 -2.83 -4.18 -3.86
C LEU A 84 -1.91 -3.91 -2.63
N PRO A 85 -1.12 -2.82 -2.57
CA PRO A 85 -0.34 -2.54 -1.37
C PRO A 85 -1.19 -2.32 -0.13
N PHE A 86 -2.38 -1.74 -0.28
CA PHE A 86 -3.31 -1.53 0.82
C PHE A 86 -3.92 -2.85 1.28
N TYR A 87 -4.13 -3.81 0.37
CA TYR A 87 -4.58 -5.16 0.71
C TYR A 87 -3.60 -5.88 1.64
N PHE A 88 -2.30 -5.90 1.29
CA PHE A 88 -1.28 -6.49 2.15
C PHE A 88 -1.16 -5.76 3.49
N LEU A 89 -1.28 -4.44 3.48
CA LEU A 89 -1.23 -3.64 4.70
C LEU A 89 -2.45 -3.87 5.60
N SER A 90 -3.65 -4.01 5.04
CA SER A 90 -4.86 -4.37 5.79
C SER A 90 -4.77 -5.79 6.37
N LEU A 91 -4.24 -6.76 5.62
CA LEU A 91 -3.96 -8.10 6.16
C LEU A 91 -2.98 -8.05 7.33
N TYR A 92 -1.86 -7.34 7.17
CA TYR A 92 -0.88 -7.11 8.23
C TYR A 92 -1.55 -6.56 9.49
N HIS A 93 -2.36 -5.51 9.34
CA HIS A 93 -3.08 -4.88 10.45
C HIS A 93 -4.13 -5.78 11.11
N LEU A 94 -4.88 -6.57 10.34
CA LEU A 94 -5.87 -7.51 10.87
C LEU A 94 -5.20 -8.64 11.66
N ILE A 95 -4.12 -9.22 11.12
CA ILE A 95 -3.35 -10.26 11.81
C ILE A 95 -2.82 -9.72 13.14
N SER A 96 -2.16 -8.55 13.11
CA SER A 96 -1.63 -7.91 14.32
C SER A 96 -2.74 -7.64 15.35
N PHE A 97 -3.90 -7.16 14.92
CA PHE A 97 -5.01 -6.84 15.82
C PHE A 97 -5.62 -8.09 16.47
N VAL A 98 -5.86 -9.15 15.69
CA VAL A 98 -6.45 -10.40 16.20
C VAL A 98 -5.51 -11.07 17.20
N LEU A 99 -4.20 -11.11 16.89
CA LEU A 99 -3.21 -11.70 17.78
C LEU A 99 -3.03 -10.91 19.09
N SER A 100 -3.15 -9.57 19.05
CA SER A 100 -3.06 -8.75 20.26
C SER A 100 -4.29 -8.82 21.17
N HIS A 101 -5.43 -9.33 20.67
CA HIS A 101 -6.67 -9.49 21.43
C HIS A 101 -7.04 -10.97 21.59
N LYS A 102 -6.06 -11.81 21.93
CA LYS A 102 -6.22 -13.27 22.05
C LYS A 102 -7.50 -13.69 22.80
N VAL A 103 -7.77 -13.09 23.96
CA VAL A 103 -8.90 -13.44 24.82
C VAL A 103 -10.25 -13.33 24.09
N GLU A 104 -10.40 -12.37 23.18
CA GLU A 104 -11.65 -12.14 22.44
C GLU A 104 -11.82 -13.11 21.26
N PHE A 105 -10.71 -13.57 20.67
CA PHE A 105 -10.71 -14.29 19.40
C PHE A 105 -10.28 -15.76 19.49
N GLU A 106 -9.77 -16.25 20.62
CA GLU A 106 -9.20 -17.60 20.77
C GLU A 106 -10.16 -18.73 20.32
N HIS A 107 -11.46 -18.56 20.55
CA HIS A 107 -12.48 -19.52 20.14
C HIS A 107 -12.94 -19.37 18.67
N SER A 108 -12.50 -18.33 17.97
CA SER A 108 -12.88 -18.07 16.57
C SER A 108 -11.95 -18.78 15.59
N GLY A 109 -12.49 -19.22 14.44
CA GLY A 109 -11.68 -19.76 13.34
C GLY A 109 -10.69 -18.74 12.76
N ILE A 110 -10.99 -17.45 12.91
CA ILE A 110 -10.14 -16.34 12.45
C ILE A 110 -8.81 -16.34 13.21
N TYR A 111 -8.82 -16.59 14.52
CA TYR A 111 -7.58 -16.63 15.32
C TYR A 111 -6.62 -17.72 14.82
N ARG A 112 -7.12 -18.92 14.54
CA ARG A 112 -6.31 -20.02 13.98
C ARG A 112 -5.67 -19.63 12.64
N LEU A 113 -6.45 -19.00 11.76
CA LEU A 113 -5.96 -18.51 10.47
C LEU A 113 -4.88 -17.43 10.66
N CYS A 114 -5.10 -16.46 11.55
CA CYS A 114 -4.12 -15.42 11.87
C CYS A 114 -2.84 -16.00 12.49
N VAL A 115 -2.91 -17.06 13.28
CA VAL A 115 -1.72 -17.75 13.82
C VAL A 115 -0.90 -18.37 12.68
N VAL A 116 -1.53 -19.05 11.73
CA VAL A 116 -0.82 -19.61 10.56
C VAL A 116 -0.18 -18.49 9.72
N LEU A 117 -0.95 -17.44 9.44
CA LEU A 117 -0.49 -16.28 8.67
C LEU A 117 0.55 -15.42 9.39
N SER A 118 0.69 -15.56 10.71
CA SER A 118 1.65 -14.76 11.50
C SER A 118 3.10 -14.98 11.07
N SER A 119 3.42 -16.18 10.59
CA SER A 119 4.73 -16.52 10.01
C SER A 119 5.10 -15.62 8.80
N TRP A 120 4.09 -15.14 8.08
CA TRP A 120 4.24 -14.25 6.93
C TRP A 120 4.02 -12.78 7.27
N HIS A 121 3.76 -12.43 8.54
CA HIS A 121 3.39 -11.08 8.94
C HIS A 121 4.42 -10.02 8.52
N VAL A 122 5.71 -10.27 8.79
CA VAL A 122 6.79 -9.36 8.38
C VAL A 122 6.87 -9.27 6.85
N ALA A 123 6.74 -10.40 6.15
CA ALA A 123 6.75 -10.44 4.69
C ALA A 123 5.59 -9.63 4.10
N LEU A 124 4.37 -9.73 4.65
CA LEU A 124 3.21 -8.94 4.21
C LEU A 124 3.45 -7.44 4.36
N GLY A 125 3.98 -7.00 5.49
CA GLY A 125 4.32 -5.59 5.71
C GLY A 125 5.35 -5.08 4.70
N ARG A 126 6.39 -5.88 4.42
CA ARG A 126 7.42 -5.53 3.41
C ARG A 126 6.86 -5.55 1.99
N MET A 127 6.05 -6.55 1.63
CA MET A 127 5.39 -6.64 0.32
C MET A 127 4.48 -5.44 0.06
N ALA A 128 3.74 -4.98 1.08
CA ALA A 128 2.95 -3.76 0.96
C ALA A 128 3.81 -2.55 0.52
N LEU A 129 4.99 -2.37 1.13
CA LEU A 129 5.90 -1.28 0.80
C LEU A 129 6.52 -1.44 -0.60
N VAL A 130 6.94 -2.66 -0.98
CA VAL A 130 7.43 -2.95 -2.34
C VAL A 130 6.35 -2.63 -3.37
N CYS A 131 5.11 -3.07 -3.14
CA CYS A 131 3.99 -2.79 -4.03
C CYS A 131 3.70 -1.29 -4.15
N LYS A 132 3.91 -0.47 -3.12
CA LYS A 132 3.80 0.99 -3.23
C LYS A 132 4.90 1.58 -4.11
N ILE A 133 6.14 1.10 -4.01
CA ILE A 133 7.24 1.56 -4.87
C ILE A 133 6.95 1.22 -6.34
N VAL A 134 6.59 -0.05 -6.61
CA VAL A 134 6.24 -0.53 -7.96
C VAL A 134 4.94 0.10 -8.46
N GLY A 135 4.04 0.49 -7.56
CA GLY A 135 2.81 1.19 -7.88
C GLY A 135 3.03 2.55 -8.57
N VAL A 136 4.16 3.22 -8.34
CA VAL A 136 4.49 4.50 -9.00
C VAL A 136 4.63 4.33 -10.52
N PRO A 137 5.58 3.53 -11.05
CA PRO A 137 5.68 3.32 -12.50
C PRO A 137 4.41 2.66 -13.06
N LEU A 138 3.74 1.77 -12.32
CA LEU A 138 2.48 1.19 -12.75
C LEU A 138 1.37 2.24 -12.93
N SER A 139 1.28 3.24 -12.04
CA SER A 139 0.31 4.33 -12.15
C SER A 139 0.60 5.25 -13.34
N LEU A 140 1.87 5.44 -13.70
CA LEU A 140 2.27 6.14 -14.93
C LEU A 140 1.84 5.35 -16.17
N ILE A 141 2.11 4.05 -16.20
CA ILE A 141 1.69 3.15 -17.28
C ILE A 141 0.16 3.22 -17.47
N LEU A 142 -0.61 3.09 -16.38
CA LEU A 142 -2.07 3.17 -16.45
C LEU A 142 -2.57 4.51 -16.98
N PHE A 143 -1.92 5.62 -16.61
CA PHE A 143 -2.23 6.94 -17.16
C PHE A 143 -1.96 7.01 -18.67
N VAL A 144 -0.79 6.53 -19.12
CA VAL A 144 -0.41 6.54 -20.55
C VAL A 144 -1.38 5.69 -21.40
N PHE A 145 -1.84 4.56 -20.87
CA PHE A 145 -2.83 3.70 -21.54
C PHE A 145 -4.30 4.14 -21.34
N GLY A 146 -4.56 5.32 -20.77
CA GLY A 146 -5.91 5.86 -20.59
C GLY A 146 -6.77 5.13 -19.54
N SER A 147 -6.19 4.20 -18.79
CA SER A 147 -6.86 3.44 -17.72
C SER A 147 -6.71 4.08 -16.33
N GLY A 148 -6.09 5.25 -16.25
CA GLY A 148 -5.85 6.00 -15.02
C GLY A 148 -5.85 7.50 -15.26
N SER A 149 -5.87 8.27 -14.17
CA SER A 149 -5.84 9.74 -14.22
C SER A 149 -4.46 10.28 -13.81
N ILE A 150 -4.09 11.44 -14.37
CA ILE A 150 -2.88 12.14 -13.95
C ILE A 150 -2.91 12.50 -12.46
N GLY A 151 -4.10 12.80 -11.93
CA GLY A 151 -4.31 13.03 -10.50
C GLY A 151 -3.91 11.82 -9.65
N THR A 152 -4.25 10.61 -10.09
CA THR A 152 -3.82 9.37 -9.41
C THR A 152 -2.31 9.26 -9.41
N PHE A 153 -1.65 9.44 -10.55
CA PHE A 153 -0.19 9.37 -10.64
C PHE A 153 0.51 10.37 -9.71
N LEU A 154 0.10 11.64 -9.74
CA LEU A 154 0.70 12.70 -8.91
C LEU A 154 0.49 12.46 -7.41
N THR A 155 -0.74 12.10 -7.00
CA THR A 155 -1.05 11.81 -5.60
C THR A 155 -0.32 10.55 -5.10
N TYR A 156 -0.15 9.55 -5.96
CA TYR A 156 0.60 8.33 -5.63
C TYR A 156 2.08 8.59 -5.42
N ILE A 157 2.71 9.43 -6.26
CA ILE A 157 4.09 9.90 -6.05
C ILE A 157 4.22 10.61 -4.70
N TRP A 158 3.30 11.53 -4.39
CA TRP A 158 3.33 12.25 -3.12
C TRP A 158 3.16 11.34 -1.92
N MET A 159 2.25 10.35 -1.99
CA MET A 159 2.08 9.34 -0.96
C MET A 159 3.40 8.58 -0.72
N VAL A 160 4.03 8.06 -1.77
CA VAL A 160 5.28 7.30 -1.66
C VAL A 160 6.43 8.17 -1.12
N ARG A 161 6.53 9.42 -1.58
CA ARG A 161 7.50 10.39 -1.06
C ARG A 161 7.31 10.62 0.45
N GLN A 162 6.07 10.82 0.89
CA GLN A 162 5.76 11.07 2.29
C GLN A 162 6.00 9.84 3.17
N GLU A 163 5.73 8.65 2.67
CA GLU A 163 6.11 7.41 3.35
C GLU A 163 7.62 7.25 3.44
N TYR A 164 8.38 7.58 2.39
CA TYR A 164 9.84 7.53 2.42
C TYR A 164 10.45 8.48 3.47
N GLN A 165 9.85 9.67 3.64
CA GLN A 165 10.32 10.64 4.64
C GLN A 165 9.98 10.21 6.07
N ASN A 166 8.77 9.69 6.30
CA ASN A 166 8.25 9.45 7.65
C ASN A 166 8.41 8.01 8.15
N ILE A 167 8.59 7.02 7.27
CA ILE A 167 8.60 5.60 7.62
C ILE A 167 10.00 5.01 7.35
N PRO A 168 10.78 4.67 8.41
CA PRO A 168 12.11 4.06 8.24
C PRO A 168 12.09 2.74 7.44
N ALA A 169 11.03 1.94 7.61
CA ALA A 169 10.85 0.70 6.85
C ALA A 169 10.74 0.95 5.33
N MET A 170 10.10 2.06 4.91
CA MET A 170 10.01 2.43 3.50
C MET A 170 11.40 2.75 2.92
N ARG A 171 12.28 3.41 3.68
CA ARG A 171 13.66 3.66 3.26
C ARG A 171 14.47 2.38 3.10
N SER A 172 14.34 1.45 4.04
CA SER A 172 14.97 0.13 3.96
C SER A 172 14.52 -0.64 2.72
N VAL A 173 13.21 -0.71 2.47
CA VAL A 173 12.66 -1.40 1.30
C VAL A 173 13.08 -0.71 -0.01
N PHE A 174 13.13 0.63 -0.04
CA PHE A 174 13.63 1.36 -1.20
C PHE A 174 15.10 1.05 -1.51
N GLY A 175 15.94 0.95 -0.47
CA GLY A 175 17.33 0.51 -0.61
C GLY A 175 17.44 -0.89 -1.20
N GLU A 176 16.63 -1.84 -0.73
CA GLU A 176 16.61 -3.20 -1.27
C GLU A 176 16.14 -3.25 -2.73
N VAL A 177 15.06 -2.54 -3.07
CA VAL A 177 14.59 -2.46 -4.46
C VAL A 177 15.69 -1.90 -5.35
N ARG A 178 16.40 -0.85 -4.91
CA ARG A 178 17.55 -0.31 -5.65
C ARG A 178 18.67 -1.33 -5.83
N CYS A 179 19.05 -2.08 -4.79
CA CYS A 179 20.07 -3.13 -4.90
C CYS A 179 19.65 -4.21 -5.91
N ARG A 180 18.39 -4.63 -5.88
CA ARG A 180 17.85 -5.61 -6.85
C ARG A 180 17.83 -5.07 -8.27
N MET A 181 17.54 -3.78 -8.45
CA MET A 181 17.63 -3.13 -9.75
C MET A 181 19.08 -3.07 -10.24
N ASP A 182 20.03 -2.73 -9.38
CA ASP A 182 21.46 -2.74 -9.70
C ASP A 182 21.94 -4.13 -10.16
N GLU A 183 21.51 -5.20 -9.48
CA GLU A 183 21.80 -6.59 -9.87
C GLU A 183 21.15 -6.96 -11.21
N ALA A 184 19.89 -6.57 -11.42
CA ALA A 184 19.14 -6.92 -12.63
C ALA A 184 19.60 -6.18 -13.88
N VAL A 185 20.14 -4.95 -13.73
CA VAL A 185 20.57 -4.11 -14.85
C VAL A 185 21.65 -4.79 -15.68
N GLY A 186 22.54 -5.58 -15.08
CA GLY A 186 23.57 -6.33 -15.83
C GLY A 186 23.02 -7.32 -16.85
N MET A 187 21.75 -7.74 -16.71
CA MET A 187 21.06 -8.65 -17.64
C MET A 187 20.27 -7.92 -18.74
N LEU A 188 20.19 -6.59 -18.69
CA LEU A 188 19.39 -5.79 -19.63
C LEU A 188 20.22 -5.34 -20.86
N PRO A 189 19.59 -4.96 -21.97
CA PRO A 189 20.31 -4.43 -23.14
C PRO A 189 21.14 -3.17 -22.79
N GLU A 190 22.28 -2.98 -23.47
CA GLU A 190 23.24 -1.89 -23.21
C GLU A 190 22.58 -0.50 -23.15
N ASN A 191 21.61 -0.24 -24.02
CA ASN A 191 20.86 1.02 -24.02
C ASN A 191 20.16 1.29 -22.68
N VAL A 192 19.54 0.26 -22.09
CA VAL A 192 18.85 0.37 -20.80
C VAL A 192 19.85 0.53 -19.67
N GLN A 193 20.97 -0.19 -19.74
CA GLN A 193 22.06 -0.05 -18.78
C GLN A 193 22.60 1.38 -18.75
N TYR A 194 22.86 1.96 -19.93
CA TYR A 194 23.35 3.33 -20.06
C TYR A 194 22.40 4.35 -19.40
N PHE A 195 21.10 4.29 -19.72
CA PHE A 195 20.11 5.20 -19.12
C PHE A 195 20.02 5.02 -17.60
N TYR A 196 20.07 3.78 -17.12
CA TYR A 196 20.05 3.48 -15.69
C TYR A 196 21.27 4.05 -14.97
N LEU A 197 22.47 3.78 -15.47
CA LEU A 197 23.73 4.26 -14.88
C LEU A 197 23.78 5.79 -14.85
N LYS A 198 23.37 6.46 -15.94
CA LYS A 198 23.26 7.93 -15.96
C LYS A 198 22.29 8.48 -14.93
N THR A 199 21.14 7.84 -14.77
CA THR A 199 20.15 8.23 -13.76
C THR A 199 20.69 8.02 -12.34
N LYS A 200 21.40 6.92 -12.10
CA LYS A 200 22.05 6.61 -10.82
C LYS A 200 23.12 7.64 -10.45
N GLU A 201 23.97 8.02 -11.40
CA GLU A 201 24.98 9.08 -11.23
C GLU A 201 24.32 10.40 -10.79
N LEU A 202 23.26 10.81 -11.48
CA LEU A 202 22.51 12.03 -11.13
C LEU A 202 21.95 11.96 -9.71
N ILE A 203 21.29 10.86 -9.34
CA ILE A 203 20.71 10.69 -8.00
C ILE A 203 21.81 10.75 -6.92
N MET A 204 22.95 10.10 -7.15
CA MET A 204 24.07 10.12 -6.21
C MET A 204 24.66 11.52 -6.05
N HIS A 205 24.80 12.27 -7.14
CA HIS A 205 25.26 13.65 -7.10
C HIS A 205 24.31 14.53 -6.28
N TYR A 206 23.00 14.45 -6.53
CA TYR A 206 22.00 15.18 -5.74
C TYR A 206 22.02 14.83 -4.24
N GLN A 207 22.28 13.56 -3.89
CA GLN A 207 22.39 13.15 -2.49
C GLN A 207 23.63 13.70 -1.78
N GLN A 208 24.71 13.97 -2.51
CA GLN A 208 25.91 14.60 -1.96
C GLN A 208 25.73 16.10 -1.76
N VAL A 209 25.00 16.77 -2.66
CA VAL A 209 24.75 18.23 -2.59
C VAL A 209 23.75 18.61 -1.51
N MET A 210 22.80 17.72 -1.17
CA MET A 210 21.78 17.98 -0.14
C MET A 210 22.14 17.51 1.28
N LYS A 211 23.36 17.00 1.48
CA LYS A 211 23.91 16.71 2.81
C LYS A 211 24.76 17.89 3.28
#